data_AF-A0A673LJK2-F1
#
_entry.id   AF-A0A673LJK2-F1
#
_cell.length_a   1.000
_cell.length_b   1.000
_cell.length_c   1.000
_cell.angle_alpha   90.00
_cell.angle_beta   90.00
_cell.angle_gamma   90.00
#
_symmetry.space_group_name_H-M   'P 1'
#
loop_
_entity.id
_entity.type
_entity.pdbx_description
1 polymer ?
#
loop_
_entity_poly.entity_id
_entity_poly.type
_entity_poly.pdbx_seq_one_letter_code
_entity_poly.pdbx_strand_id
1 'polypeptide(L)'
;MIVKLGKLAFQQLVKGNLIFYEEDLRECGIDETEASVYSGLCTQIFREEFGLNEWKVFCFVHLSIQEHLAALYAHRSFINDNISVFDQTKESLLSKVLNEKKCNLISELHQRAVNNALKSKNGHLDLFLRFLLGLSLESNQTLLRELLTQTGSYSYNKEETVQYIKQNIRQNRSPERSINLFHCLNELGDLSLMQEIQDYLKSGKIGETKLSSSQWSALVYVLLTSEQEMDVFKLKHFIGAQNTADEVLLKLLPVVKESRFAYLSYCGITDEGCAALASALRSNPSHLRCVDLTGNNLGASGVNLLSDGLKDPHCKLENLWLSNCGVTDEGCAALASALRSNPSHLRDLYLSRNKLGDSGVNLLSDLLKDPYCNLETLSLYDCGVTDEGCAALASALRSNPSHLRELYLSENKLGHTAVNLLCDLLKDLRCKLETLSLNKCGLTRQGCAALTSARKSSSRLRELNLFENN
;
A
#
# COMPACT_ATOMS: atom_id res chain seq x y z
N MET A 1 40.92 -0.69 14.22
CA MET A 1 40.17 0.40 14.88
C MET A 1 38.66 0.21 14.81
N ILE A 2 38.04 0.09 13.62
CA ILE A 2 36.60 -0.20 13.46
C ILE A 2 36.13 -1.45 14.23
N VAL A 3 37.01 -2.43 14.36
CA VAL A 3 36.81 -3.65 15.16
C VAL A 3 36.67 -3.35 16.66
N LYS A 4 37.50 -2.44 17.20
CA LYS A 4 37.43 -2.03 18.61
C LYS A 4 36.11 -1.31 18.89
N LEU A 5 35.73 -0.39 18.00
CA LEU A 5 34.44 0.32 18.08
C LEU A 5 33.26 -0.64 17.96
N GLY A 6 33.33 -1.63 17.06
CA GLY A 6 32.30 -2.66 16.94
C GLY A 6 32.20 -3.56 18.16
N LYS A 7 33.33 -3.88 18.82
CA LYS A 7 33.33 -4.60 20.11
C LYS A 7 32.60 -3.80 21.19
N LEU A 8 32.94 -2.51 21.34
CA LEU A 8 32.28 -1.60 22.27
C LEU A 8 30.79 -1.50 21.97
N ALA A 9 30.44 -1.30 20.70
CA ALA A 9 29.06 -1.21 20.24
C ALA A 9 28.27 -2.46 20.63
N PHE A 10 28.82 -3.66 20.38
CA PHE A 10 28.18 -4.93 20.73
C PHE A 10 28.01 -5.11 22.25
N GLN A 11 29.06 -4.85 23.04
CA GLN A 11 29.00 -4.99 24.50
C GLN A 11 27.95 -4.07 25.12
N GLN A 12 27.91 -2.81 24.71
CA GLN A 12 26.92 -1.85 25.21
C GLN A 12 25.51 -2.16 24.70
N LEU A 13 25.39 -2.63 23.45
CA LEU A 13 24.10 -3.02 22.88
C LEU A 13 23.47 -4.18 23.66
N VAL A 14 24.22 -5.23 23.96
CA VAL A 14 23.73 -6.39 24.73
C VAL A 14 23.34 -6.01 26.17
N LYS A 15 24.05 -5.03 26.77
CA LYS A 15 23.69 -4.46 28.08
C LYS A 15 22.42 -3.58 28.01
N GLY A 16 22.00 -3.17 26.82
CA GLY A 16 20.90 -2.22 26.62
C GLY A 16 21.29 -0.76 26.89
N ASN A 17 22.59 -0.45 26.84
CA ASN A 17 23.13 0.87 27.14
C ASN A 17 23.26 1.71 25.86
N LEU A 18 22.72 2.94 25.92
CA LEU A 18 22.86 3.96 24.86
C LEU A 18 24.03 4.92 25.13
N ILE A 19 24.43 5.04 26.40
CA ILE A 19 25.54 5.86 26.86
C ILE A 19 26.56 4.98 27.58
N PHE A 20 27.83 5.34 27.52
CA PHE A 20 28.93 4.61 28.13
C PHE A 20 30.06 5.57 28.55
N TYR A 21 30.98 5.05 29.37
CA TYR A 21 32.00 5.85 30.06
C TYR A 21 33.41 5.53 29.56
N GLU A 22 34.39 6.26 30.09
CA GLU A 22 35.81 6.09 29.74
C GLU A 22 36.33 4.70 30.09
N GLU A 23 35.83 4.08 31.16
CA GLU A 23 36.14 2.70 31.54
C GLU A 23 35.75 1.71 30.45
N ASP A 24 34.58 1.88 29.84
CA ASP A 24 34.08 1.00 28.77
C ASP A 24 34.94 1.12 27.51
N LEU A 25 35.43 2.33 27.19
CA LEU A 25 36.39 2.57 26.10
C LEU A 25 37.72 1.84 26.37
N ARG A 26 38.25 1.97 27.59
CA ARG A 26 39.50 1.31 28.01
C ARG A 26 39.40 -0.21 28.00
N GLU A 27 38.26 -0.78 28.40
CA GLU A 27 38.00 -2.23 28.32
C GLU A 27 38.03 -2.76 26.86
N CYS A 28 37.68 -1.89 25.90
CA CYS A 28 37.78 -2.17 24.47
C CYS A 28 39.14 -1.83 23.85
N GLY A 29 40.09 -1.35 24.66
CA GLY A 29 41.42 -0.93 24.22
C GLY A 29 41.42 0.33 23.35
N ILE A 30 40.43 1.21 23.54
CA ILE A 30 40.32 2.52 22.87
C ILE A 30 40.79 3.58 23.87
N ASP A 31 41.82 4.35 23.51
CA ASP A 31 42.23 5.49 24.33
C ASP A 31 41.39 6.75 24.01
N GLU A 32 41.42 7.74 24.91
CA GLU A 32 40.63 8.97 24.75
C GLU A 32 40.98 9.78 23.49
N THR A 33 42.26 9.74 23.07
CA THR A 33 42.70 10.42 21.85
C THR A 33 42.19 9.71 20.60
N GLU A 34 42.17 8.37 20.58
CA GLU A 34 41.55 7.55 19.53
C GLU A 34 40.02 7.80 19.46
N ALA A 35 39.34 7.94 20.59
CA ALA A 35 37.90 8.21 20.64
C ALA A 35 37.55 9.60 20.07
N SER A 36 38.35 10.62 20.37
CA SER A 36 38.13 12.01 19.92
C SER A 36 38.26 12.20 18.40
N VAL A 37 39.04 11.34 17.72
CA VAL A 37 39.23 11.37 16.25
C VAL A 37 37.97 10.97 15.47
N TYR A 38 37.00 10.30 16.12
CA TYR A 38 35.81 9.77 15.47
C TYR A 38 34.50 10.39 15.98
N SER A 39 34.52 11.70 16.26
CA SER A 39 33.33 12.49 16.65
C SER A 39 32.11 12.29 15.72
N GLY A 40 32.33 11.88 14.46
CA GLY A 40 31.28 11.54 13.49
C GLY A 40 30.65 10.15 13.63
N LEU A 41 31.19 9.25 14.46
CA LEU A 41 30.63 7.92 14.77
C LEU A 41 30.35 7.75 16.28
N CYS A 42 31.19 8.33 17.13
CA CYS A 42 31.09 8.33 18.58
C CYS A 42 31.32 9.75 19.08
N THR A 43 30.35 10.34 19.79
CA THR A 43 30.41 11.72 20.24
C THR A 43 30.40 11.77 21.77
N GLN A 44 31.26 12.62 22.33
CA GLN A 44 31.17 12.99 23.74
C GLN A 44 29.98 13.95 23.93
N ILE A 45 29.05 13.62 24.82
CA ILE A 45 27.80 14.38 24.97
C ILE A 45 27.93 15.46 26.06
N PHE A 46 28.47 15.10 27.24
CA PHE A 46 28.59 16.01 28.38
C PHE A 46 29.80 15.67 29.26
N ARG A 47 30.21 16.65 30.07
CA ARG A 47 31.14 16.49 31.19
C ARG A 47 30.31 16.65 32.46
N GLU A 48 30.14 15.59 33.24
CA GLU A 48 29.30 15.62 34.44
C GLU A 48 30.21 15.83 35.67
N GLU A 49 29.98 16.92 36.41
CA GLU A 49 30.70 17.23 37.65
C GLU A 49 29.91 16.67 38.84
N PHE A 50 30.35 15.51 39.36
CA PHE A 50 29.91 15.01 40.66
C PHE A 50 31.14 14.89 41.59
N GLY A 51 31.40 15.94 42.38
CA GLY A 51 32.53 15.99 43.31
C GLY A 51 33.85 16.40 42.64
N LEU A 52 34.97 15.76 43.02
CA LEU A 52 36.33 16.06 42.52
C LEU A 52 36.69 15.36 41.19
N ASN A 53 35.79 14.52 40.65
CA ASN A 53 36.04 13.75 39.44
C ASN A 53 35.11 14.20 38.31
N GLU A 54 35.70 14.55 37.18
CA GLU A 54 34.99 14.87 35.94
C GLU A 54 34.77 13.57 35.15
N TRP A 55 33.52 13.15 34.99
CA TRP A 55 33.19 11.97 34.18
C TRP A 55 32.81 12.40 32.76
N LYS A 56 33.46 11.79 31.77
CA LYS A 56 33.13 11.99 30.35
C LYS A 56 32.14 10.92 29.91
N VAL A 57 31.04 11.36 29.29
CA VAL A 57 29.99 10.48 28.79
C VAL A 57 30.02 10.46 27.26
N PHE A 58 29.95 9.26 26.69
CA PHE A 58 30.01 9.03 25.25
C PHE A 58 28.76 8.29 24.77
N CYS A 59 28.37 8.52 23.51
CA CYS A 59 27.42 7.68 22.79
C CYS A 59 27.80 7.57 21.31
N PHE A 60 27.18 6.63 20.61
CA PHE A 60 27.18 6.64 19.16
C PHE A 60 26.27 7.77 18.65
N VAL A 61 26.61 8.35 17.50
CA VAL A 61 25.82 9.44 16.87
C VAL A 61 24.36 9.04 16.58
N HIS A 62 24.11 7.74 16.37
CA HIS A 62 22.77 7.19 16.23
C HIS A 62 22.76 5.70 16.63
N LEU A 63 21.64 5.20 17.18
CA LEU A 63 21.50 3.80 17.61
C LEU A 63 21.71 2.81 16.45
N SER A 64 21.20 3.12 15.26
CA SER A 64 21.42 2.25 14.09
C SER A 64 22.90 2.09 13.72
N ILE A 65 23.75 3.09 14.00
CA ILE A 65 25.19 3.01 13.77
C ILE A 65 25.83 2.09 14.82
N GLN A 66 25.42 2.18 16.09
CA GLN A 66 25.83 1.23 17.12
C GLN A 66 25.44 -0.21 16.74
N GLU A 67 24.19 -0.43 16.33
CA GLU A 67 23.68 -1.74 15.93
C GLU A 67 24.40 -2.30 14.70
N HIS A 68 24.69 -1.46 13.71
CA HIS A 68 25.44 -1.85 12.51
C HIS A 68 26.89 -2.23 12.84
N LEU A 69 27.59 -1.42 13.63
CA LEU A 69 28.97 -1.71 14.06
C LEU A 69 29.04 -2.97 14.92
N ALA A 70 28.06 -3.17 15.79
CA ALA A 70 27.92 -4.39 16.58
C ALA A 70 27.74 -5.62 15.68
N ALA A 71 26.88 -5.53 14.66
CA ALA A 71 26.64 -6.61 13.71
C ALA A 71 27.90 -6.94 12.89
N LEU A 72 28.62 -5.92 12.43
CA LEU A 72 29.90 -6.06 11.74
C LEU A 72 30.95 -6.75 12.62
N TYR A 73 31.03 -6.38 13.90
CA TYR A 73 31.91 -7.04 14.86
C TYR A 73 31.55 -8.50 15.06
N ALA A 74 30.27 -8.80 15.29
CA ALA A 74 29.77 -10.17 15.45
C ALA A 74 30.10 -11.05 14.24
N HIS A 75 29.85 -10.54 13.03
CA HIS A 75 30.15 -11.22 11.78
C HIS A 75 31.64 -11.47 11.59
N ARG A 76 32.48 -10.44 11.82
CA ARG A 76 33.94 -10.53 11.68
C ARG A 76 34.57 -11.47 12.71
N SER A 77 34.18 -11.39 13.98
CA SER A 77 34.69 -12.27 15.05
C SER A 77 34.36 -13.73 14.76
N PHE A 78 33.21 -13.99 14.16
CA PHE A 78 32.88 -15.33 13.71
C PHE A 78 33.78 -15.80 12.56
N ILE A 79 33.91 -15.00 11.49
CA ILE A 79 34.68 -15.39 10.29
C ILE A 79 36.17 -15.54 10.58
N ASN A 80 36.76 -14.65 11.38
CA ASN A 80 38.20 -14.65 11.62
C ASN A 80 38.59 -15.61 12.75
N ASP A 81 37.79 -15.68 13.82
CA ASP A 81 38.19 -16.36 15.07
C ASP A 81 37.36 -17.62 15.36
N ASN A 82 36.27 -17.88 14.62
CA ASN A 82 35.24 -18.91 14.89
C ASN A 82 34.58 -18.77 16.27
N ILE A 83 34.47 -17.52 16.76
CA ILE A 83 33.91 -17.23 18.08
C ILE A 83 32.52 -16.61 17.90
N SER A 84 31.53 -17.18 18.57
CA SER A 84 30.25 -16.53 18.76
C SER A 84 30.38 -15.46 19.84
N VAL A 85 30.13 -14.20 19.48
CA VAL A 85 30.16 -13.07 20.42
C VAL A 85 29.17 -13.21 21.59
N PHE A 86 28.15 -14.07 21.44
CA PHE A 86 27.18 -14.38 22.50
C PHE A 86 27.69 -15.36 23.56
N ASP A 87 28.83 -16.03 23.33
CA ASP A 87 29.42 -16.95 24.33
C ASP A 87 30.28 -16.20 25.36
N GLN A 88 30.77 -15.01 24.98
CA GLN A 88 31.66 -14.19 25.82
C GLN A 88 30.93 -13.46 26.95
N THR A 89 29.60 -13.40 26.95
CA THR A 89 28.82 -12.61 27.91
C THR A 89 28.41 -13.36 29.18
N LYS A 90 28.69 -14.67 29.29
CA LYS A 90 28.44 -15.43 30.52
C LYS A 90 29.67 -15.41 31.43
N GLU A 91 29.69 -14.46 32.37
CA GLU A 91 30.60 -14.41 33.53
C GLU A 91 30.35 -15.55 34.54
N SER A 92 30.54 -16.80 34.10
CA SER A 92 30.61 -17.93 35.02
C SER A 92 31.97 -18.58 34.83
N LEU A 93 32.80 -18.56 35.88
CA LEU A 93 34.10 -19.23 35.94
C LEU A 93 34.07 -20.72 35.51
N LEU A 94 32.89 -21.36 35.46
CA LEU A 94 32.68 -22.71 34.94
C LEU A 94 32.71 -22.82 33.39
N SER A 95 32.53 -21.73 32.64
CA SER A 95 32.58 -21.76 31.16
C SER A 95 34.00 -21.89 30.60
N LYS A 96 35.03 -21.57 31.40
CA LYS A 96 36.44 -21.84 31.03
C LYS A 96 36.80 -23.33 31.07
N VAL A 97 35.98 -24.17 31.71
CA VAL A 97 36.27 -25.61 31.94
C VAL A 97 35.36 -26.51 31.10
N LEU A 98 34.19 -26.03 30.67
CA LEU A 98 33.24 -26.80 29.85
C LEU A 98 33.19 -26.24 28.43
N ASN A 99 34.07 -26.77 27.56
CA ASN A 99 34.09 -26.63 26.10
C ASN A 99 33.60 -25.28 25.54
N GLU A 100 34.54 -24.41 25.18
CA GLU A 100 34.35 -23.40 24.14
C GLU A 100 33.83 -24.10 22.88
N LYS A 101 32.51 -24.14 22.71
CA LYS A 101 31.87 -24.84 21.60
C LYS A 101 32.04 -23.98 20.36
N LYS A 102 33.19 -24.14 19.70
CA LYS A 102 33.55 -23.51 18.45
C LYS A 102 32.39 -23.67 17.47
N CYS A 103 31.80 -22.56 17.04
CA CYS A 103 30.75 -22.60 16.04
C CYS A 103 31.41 -22.83 14.68
N ASN A 104 31.06 -23.92 14.02
CA ASN A 104 31.63 -24.25 12.71
C ASN A 104 30.77 -23.73 11.55
N LEU A 105 29.51 -23.35 11.84
CA LEU A 105 28.53 -22.92 10.85
C LEU A 105 27.96 -21.55 11.22
N ILE A 106 27.98 -20.63 10.26
CA ILE A 106 27.44 -19.27 10.42
C ILE A 106 25.92 -19.27 10.72
N SER A 107 25.20 -20.32 10.31
CA SER A 107 23.82 -20.55 10.71
C SER A 107 23.65 -20.68 12.23
N GLU A 108 24.62 -21.25 12.95
CA GLU A 108 24.58 -21.31 14.43
C GLU A 108 24.68 -19.91 15.05
N LEU A 109 25.51 -19.02 14.50
CA LEU A 109 25.58 -17.62 14.95
C LEU A 109 24.24 -16.93 14.73
N HIS A 110 23.63 -17.09 13.56
CA HIS A 110 22.32 -16.51 13.27
C HIS A 110 21.24 -17.06 14.20
N GLN A 111 21.20 -18.38 14.44
CA GLN A 111 20.26 -18.99 15.38
C GLN A 111 20.41 -18.41 16.78
N ARG A 112 21.64 -18.21 17.26
CA ARG A 112 21.90 -17.56 18.56
C ARG A 112 21.47 -16.10 18.57
N ALA A 113 21.74 -15.35 17.51
CA ALA A 113 21.30 -13.96 17.39
C ALA A 113 19.77 -13.84 17.39
N VAL A 114 19.08 -14.68 16.62
CA VAL A 114 17.60 -14.78 16.60
C VAL A 114 17.07 -15.04 18.02
N ASN A 115 17.63 -16.03 18.72
CA ASN A 115 17.20 -16.36 20.08
C ASN A 115 17.40 -15.20 21.08
N ASN A 116 18.49 -14.45 20.97
CA ASN A 116 18.74 -13.30 21.84
C ASN A 116 17.80 -12.13 21.50
N ALA A 117 17.57 -11.85 20.22
CA ALA A 117 16.60 -10.84 19.80
C ALA A 117 15.18 -11.16 20.29
N LEU A 118 14.77 -12.42 20.21
CA LEU A 118 13.47 -12.87 20.72
C LEU A 118 13.32 -12.76 22.24
N LYS A 119 14.43 -12.88 23.00
CA LYS A 119 14.45 -12.70 24.46
C LYS A 119 14.56 -11.23 24.89
N SER A 120 14.94 -10.34 23.98
CA SER A 120 15.06 -8.92 24.26
C SER A 120 13.70 -8.31 24.61
N LYS A 121 13.60 -7.69 25.78
CA LYS A 121 12.32 -7.13 26.27
C LYS A 121 11.83 -5.97 25.41
N ASN A 122 12.73 -5.06 25.03
CA ASN A 122 12.43 -3.84 24.28
C ASN A 122 12.85 -3.91 22.80
N GLY A 123 13.44 -5.03 22.34
CA GLY A 123 13.82 -5.21 20.94
C GLY A 123 15.09 -4.50 20.51
N HIS A 124 15.93 -4.08 21.45
CA HIS A 124 17.21 -3.42 21.16
C HIS A 124 18.22 -4.28 20.35
N LEU A 125 17.90 -5.53 20.01
CA LEU A 125 18.72 -6.39 19.15
C LEU A 125 18.07 -6.62 17.78
N ASP A 126 16.90 -6.04 17.50
CA ASP A 126 16.13 -6.32 16.30
C ASP A 126 16.83 -5.82 15.04
N LEU A 127 17.27 -4.55 15.02
CA LEU A 127 17.98 -3.99 13.87
C LEU A 127 19.42 -4.53 13.76
N PHE A 128 20.08 -4.79 14.90
CA PHE A 128 21.33 -5.56 14.92
C PHE A 128 21.19 -6.91 14.21
N LEU A 129 20.13 -7.68 14.49
CA LEU A 129 19.90 -8.97 13.88
C LEU A 129 19.74 -8.84 12.36
N ARG A 130 18.96 -7.85 11.91
CA ARG A 130 18.79 -7.56 10.49
C ARG A 130 20.12 -7.25 9.80
N PHE A 131 20.93 -6.36 10.38
CA PHE A 131 22.26 -6.06 9.84
C PHE A 131 23.16 -7.28 9.82
N LEU A 132 23.17 -8.10 10.86
CA LEU A 132 23.98 -9.31 10.92
C LEU A 132 23.64 -10.28 9.79
N LEU A 133 22.34 -10.50 9.54
CA LEU A 133 21.87 -11.36 8.45
C LEU A 133 22.21 -10.79 7.08
N GLY A 134 22.01 -9.48 6.89
CA GLY A 134 22.36 -8.79 5.64
C GLY A 134 23.86 -8.83 5.33
N LEU A 135 24.72 -8.58 6.33
CA LEU A 135 26.18 -8.67 6.18
C LEU A 135 26.65 -10.08 5.80
N SER A 136 25.91 -11.11 6.21
CA SER A 136 26.20 -12.51 5.88
C SER A 136 25.86 -12.90 4.43
N LEU A 137 25.17 -12.06 3.65
CA LEU A 137 24.93 -12.32 2.23
C LEU A 137 26.21 -12.21 1.39
N GLU A 138 26.36 -13.08 0.41
CA GLU A 138 27.52 -13.11 -0.49
C GLU A 138 27.78 -11.76 -1.20
N SER A 139 26.71 -11.07 -1.61
CA SER A 139 26.78 -9.73 -2.20
C SER A 139 27.49 -8.71 -1.30
N ASN A 140 27.26 -8.78 0.01
CA ASN A 140 27.85 -7.88 1.00
C ASN A 140 29.23 -8.36 1.48
N GLN A 141 29.47 -9.67 1.51
CA GLN A 141 30.77 -10.24 1.85
C GLN A 141 31.87 -9.76 0.88
N THR A 142 31.53 -9.55 -0.40
CA THR A 142 32.47 -9.05 -1.40
C THR A 142 33.02 -7.66 -1.03
N LEU A 143 32.18 -6.81 -0.41
CA LEU A 143 32.55 -5.47 0.05
C LEU A 143 33.37 -5.50 1.34
N LEU A 144 33.24 -6.56 2.15
CA LEU A 144 33.93 -6.72 3.42
C LEU A 144 35.29 -7.41 3.31
N ARG A 145 35.71 -7.77 2.09
CA ARG A 145 36.90 -8.59 1.84
C ARG A 145 38.20 -7.97 2.37
N GLU A 146 38.31 -6.65 2.39
CA GLU A 146 39.48 -5.96 2.98
C GLU A 146 39.49 -6.02 4.53
N LEU A 147 38.34 -6.20 5.17
CA LEU A 147 38.17 -6.28 6.62
C LEU A 147 38.23 -7.73 7.17
N LEU A 148 38.00 -8.71 6.29
CA LEU A 148 37.96 -10.15 6.59
C LEU A 148 39.24 -10.82 6.05
N THR A 149 40.08 -11.35 6.93
CA THR A 149 41.43 -11.85 6.58
C THR A 149 41.46 -13.24 5.90
N GLN A 150 40.39 -13.62 5.19
CA GLN A 150 40.12 -14.93 4.52
C GLN A 150 41.15 -16.05 4.75
N THR A 151 40.86 -17.00 5.65
CA THR A 151 41.62 -18.27 5.80
C THR A 151 40.77 -19.54 5.72
N GLY A 152 39.44 -19.47 5.52
CA GLY A 152 38.59 -20.66 5.41
C GLY A 152 37.40 -20.50 4.47
N SER A 153 37.06 -21.56 3.72
CA SER A 153 35.81 -21.65 2.95
C SER A 153 34.66 -21.98 3.90
N TYR A 154 34.02 -20.96 4.47
CA TYR A 154 32.84 -21.16 5.30
C TYR A 154 31.63 -21.46 4.41
N SER A 155 30.97 -22.60 4.62
CA SER A 155 29.71 -22.89 3.93
C SER A 155 28.60 -22.05 4.57
N TYR A 156 28.30 -20.89 4.01
CA TYR A 156 27.09 -20.17 4.32
C TYR A 156 25.89 -20.92 3.72
N ASN A 157 25.14 -21.62 4.56
CA ASN A 157 23.85 -22.21 4.20
C ASN A 157 22.73 -21.25 4.62
N LYS A 158 22.28 -20.42 3.67
CA LYS A 158 21.18 -19.48 3.86
C LYS A 158 19.90 -20.20 4.26
N GLU A 159 19.63 -21.34 3.65
CA GLU A 159 18.39 -22.09 3.78
C GLU A 159 18.16 -22.56 5.22
N GLU A 160 19.20 -22.99 5.93
CA GLU A 160 19.09 -23.40 7.33
C GLU A 160 18.66 -22.22 8.23
N THR A 161 19.26 -21.04 8.03
CA THR A 161 18.90 -19.83 8.78
C THR A 161 17.46 -19.41 8.48
N VAL A 162 17.08 -19.44 7.21
CA VAL A 162 15.72 -19.11 6.74
C VAL A 162 14.67 -20.05 7.36
N GLN A 163 14.91 -21.37 7.33
CA GLN A 163 13.98 -22.34 7.91
C GLN A 163 13.85 -22.15 9.42
N TYR A 164 14.94 -21.85 10.10
CA TYR A 164 14.92 -21.55 11.54
C TYR A 164 14.07 -20.30 11.85
N ILE A 165 14.23 -19.23 11.07
CA ILE A 165 13.42 -18.01 11.24
C ILE A 165 11.94 -18.31 10.99
N LYS A 166 11.59 -19.02 9.92
CA LYS A 166 10.20 -19.44 9.63
C LYS A 166 9.59 -20.26 10.75
N GLN A 167 10.35 -21.20 11.32
CA GLN A 167 9.91 -21.99 12.47
C GLN A 167 9.63 -21.10 13.69
N ASN A 168 10.50 -20.12 13.97
CA ASN A 168 10.29 -19.17 15.06
C ASN A 168 9.06 -18.28 14.82
N ILE A 169 8.82 -17.80 13.58
CA ILE A 169 7.60 -17.04 13.25
C ILE A 169 6.34 -17.87 13.56
N ARG A 170 6.34 -19.17 13.20
CA ARG A 170 5.21 -20.08 13.46
C ARG A 170 4.96 -20.35 14.94
N GLN A 171 5.99 -20.28 15.78
CA GLN A 171 5.90 -20.57 17.22
C GLN A 171 5.73 -19.31 18.07
N ASN A 172 6.11 -18.14 17.56
CA ASN A 172 6.14 -16.90 18.32
C ASN A 172 4.74 -16.30 18.49
N ARG A 173 4.44 -15.83 19.71
CA ARG A 173 3.16 -15.22 20.07
C ARG A 173 3.17 -13.70 20.05
N SER A 174 4.34 -13.06 19.96
CA SER A 174 4.45 -11.60 19.89
C SER A 174 4.43 -11.13 18.43
N PRO A 175 3.42 -10.36 18.01
CA PRO A 175 3.34 -9.79 16.66
C PRO A 175 4.54 -8.90 16.32
N GLU A 176 5.02 -8.11 17.27
CA GLU A 176 6.16 -7.20 17.09
C GLU A 176 7.43 -7.98 16.77
N ARG A 177 7.66 -9.08 17.49
CA ARG A 177 8.80 -9.98 17.27
C ARG A 177 8.67 -10.73 15.95
N SER A 178 7.47 -11.17 15.59
CA SER A 178 7.21 -11.79 14.29
C SER A 178 7.48 -10.82 13.14
N ILE A 179 7.09 -9.55 13.26
CA ILE A 179 7.40 -8.50 12.26
C ILE A 179 8.91 -8.34 12.08
N ASN A 180 9.68 -8.29 13.17
CA ASN A 180 11.14 -8.25 13.05
C ASN A 180 11.72 -9.48 12.33
N LEU A 181 11.20 -10.68 12.62
CA LEU A 181 11.61 -11.89 11.92
C LEU A 181 11.21 -11.89 10.43
N PHE A 182 10.08 -11.28 10.07
CA PHE A 182 9.71 -11.04 8.67
C PHE A 182 10.72 -10.13 7.97
N HIS A 183 11.12 -9.03 8.60
CA HIS A 183 12.21 -8.20 8.08
C HIS A 183 13.49 -9.01 7.88
N CYS A 184 13.84 -9.88 8.83
CA CYS A 184 15.01 -10.75 8.70
C CYS A 184 14.94 -11.66 7.47
N LEU A 185 13.75 -12.18 7.12
CA LEU A 185 13.56 -12.94 5.88
C LEU A 185 13.73 -12.06 4.63
N ASN A 186 13.20 -10.84 4.65
CA ASN A 186 13.37 -9.88 3.55
C ASN A 186 14.85 -9.48 3.37
N GLU A 187 15.57 -9.20 4.46
CA GLU A 187 17.03 -8.94 4.41
C GLU A 187 17.76 -10.12 3.80
N LEU A 188 17.37 -11.36 4.13
CA LEU A 188 17.94 -12.55 3.52
C LEU A 188 17.52 -12.74 2.06
N GLY A 189 16.58 -11.97 1.52
CA GLY A 189 16.00 -12.17 0.19
C GLY A 189 15.16 -13.45 0.08
N ASP A 190 14.48 -13.87 1.14
CA ASP A 190 13.47 -14.93 1.11
C ASP A 190 12.06 -14.33 1.12
N LEU A 191 11.40 -14.36 -0.03
CA LEU A 191 10.01 -13.87 -0.20
C LEU A 191 8.96 -14.99 -0.13
N SER A 192 9.36 -16.21 0.24
CA SER A 192 8.44 -17.36 0.15
C SER A 192 7.29 -17.28 1.16
N LEU A 193 7.55 -16.77 2.37
CA LEU A 193 6.50 -16.58 3.37
C LEU A 193 5.52 -15.47 2.96
N MET A 194 6.01 -14.44 2.25
CA MET A 194 5.15 -13.42 1.64
C MET A 194 4.24 -14.03 0.58
N GLN A 195 4.79 -14.92 -0.26
CA GLN A 195 4.00 -15.63 -1.25
C GLN A 195 2.94 -16.53 -0.58
N GLU A 196 3.29 -17.25 0.49
CA GLU A 196 2.33 -18.04 1.28
C GLU A 196 1.19 -17.17 1.84
N ILE A 197 1.50 -15.97 2.37
CA ILE A 197 0.49 -15.03 2.86
C ILE A 197 -0.38 -14.53 1.70
N GLN A 198 0.21 -14.11 0.58
CA GLN A 198 -0.53 -13.63 -0.59
C GLN A 198 -1.46 -14.71 -1.15
N ASP A 199 -1.00 -15.96 -1.23
CA ASP A 199 -1.81 -17.10 -1.68
C ASP A 199 -2.93 -17.41 -0.68
N TYR A 200 -2.65 -17.30 0.63
CA TYR A 200 -3.68 -17.40 1.67
C TYR A 200 -4.73 -16.30 1.57
N LEU A 201 -4.33 -15.05 1.31
CA LEU A 201 -5.24 -13.92 1.09
C LEU A 201 -6.10 -14.12 -0.16
N LYS A 202 -5.49 -14.53 -1.27
CA LYS A 202 -6.21 -14.84 -2.53
C LYS A 202 -7.20 -16.00 -2.36
N SER A 203 -6.92 -16.94 -1.46
CA SER A 203 -7.84 -18.03 -1.16
C SER A 203 -9.12 -17.59 -0.42
N GLY A 204 -9.17 -16.35 0.10
CA GLY A 204 -10.32 -15.82 0.85
C GLY A 204 -10.47 -16.38 2.27
N LYS A 205 -9.62 -17.33 2.68
CA LYS A 205 -9.66 -17.98 4.00
C LYS A 205 -9.46 -17.02 5.17
N ILE A 206 -8.81 -15.87 4.94
CA ILE A 206 -8.62 -14.87 6.01
C ILE A 206 -9.95 -14.32 6.54
N GLY A 207 -10.99 -14.25 5.71
CA GLY A 207 -12.34 -13.89 6.16
C GLY A 207 -12.94 -14.91 7.14
N GLU A 208 -12.47 -16.15 7.14
CA GLU A 208 -12.91 -17.17 8.10
C GLU A 208 -12.19 -17.05 9.45
N THR A 209 -11.10 -16.27 9.51
CA THR A 209 -10.27 -16.13 10.70
C THR A 209 -10.60 -14.90 11.52
N LYS A 210 -10.67 -15.06 12.85
CA LYS A 210 -10.76 -13.93 13.77
C LYS A 210 -9.36 -13.40 14.08
N LEU A 211 -9.01 -12.27 13.51
CA LEU A 211 -7.75 -11.59 13.79
C LEU A 211 -7.90 -10.59 14.95
N SER A 212 -6.93 -10.58 15.86
CA SER A 212 -6.78 -9.54 16.88
C SER A 212 -6.34 -8.21 16.25
N SER A 213 -6.45 -7.11 17.02
CA SER A 213 -5.96 -5.80 16.55
C SER A 213 -4.49 -5.82 16.14
N SER A 214 -3.64 -6.53 16.90
CA SER A 214 -2.21 -6.62 16.60
C SER A 214 -1.92 -7.50 15.38
N GLN A 215 -2.75 -8.52 15.12
CA GLN A 215 -2.66 -9.32 13.89
C GLN A 215 -3.09 -8.51 12.65
N TRP A 216 -4.11 -7.66 12.77
CA TRP A 216 -4.48 -6.72 11.70
C TRP A 216 -3.36 -5.73 11.42
N SER A 217 -2.73 -5.15 12.45
CA SER A 217 -1.58 -4.26 12.27
C SER A 217 -0.40 -4.97 11.60
N ALA A 218 -0.13 -6.22 11.99
CA ALA A 218 0.91 -7.03 11.35
C ALA A 218 0.58 -7.31 9.88
N LEU A 219 -0.67 -7.59 9.54
CA LEU A 219 -1.11 -7.80 8.17
C LEU A 219 -0.95 -6.52 7.32
N VAL A 220 -1.37 -5.36 7.84
CA VAL A 220 -1.16 -4.07 7.17
C VAL A 220 0.31 -3.84 6.89
N TYR A 221 1.15 -4.04 7.90
CA TYR A 221 2.59 -3.91 7.78
C TYR A 221 3.16 -4.83 6.69
N VAL A 222 2.77 -6.10 6.68
CA VAL A 222 3.19 -7.09 5.68
C VAL A 222 2.75 -6.67 4.27
N LEU A 223 1.53 -6.18 4.11
CA LEU A 223 1.00 -5.73 2.81
C LEU A 223 1.72 -4.48 2.28
N LEU A 224 2.11 -3.56 3.17
CA LEU A 224 2.78 -2.31 2.80
C LEU A 224 4.28 -2.45 2.57
N THR A 225 4.91 -3.45 3.17
CA THR A 225 6.37 -3.66 3.09
C THR A 225 6.78 -4.75 2.10
N SER A 226 5.80 -5.30 1.38
CA SER A 226 6.08 -6.20 0.28
C SER A 226 6.72 -5.43 -0.88
N GLU A 227 7.78 -5.98 -1.46
CA GLU A 227 8.37 -5.46 -2.71
C GLU A 227 7.40 -5.60 -3.91
N GLN A 228 6.35 -6.41 -3.77
CA GLN A 228 5.27 -6.46 -4.76
C GLN A 228 4.30 -5.31 -4.48
N GLU A 229 4.27 -4.31 -5.37
CA GLU A 229 3.29 -3.23 -5.31
C GLU A 229 1.88 -3.82 -5.24
N MET A 230 1.17 -3.60 -4.12
CA MET A 230 -0.25 -3.91 -3.96
C MET A 230 -1.07 -2.87 -4.73
N ASP A 231 -0.90 -2.84 -6.05
CA ASP A 231 -1.65 -1.96 -6.95
C ASP A 231 -3.15 -2.23 -6.83
N VAL A 232 -3.54 -3.47 -6.54
CA VAL A 232 -4.93 -3.92 -6.52
C VAL A 232 -5.36 -4.38 -5.13
N PHE A 233 -6.22 -3.60 -4.50
CA PHE A 233 -6.94 -3.95 -3.29
C PHE A 233 -8.31 -4.55 -3.62
N LYS A 234 -8.62 -5.74 -3.10
CA LYS A 234 -9.91 -6.41 -3.24
C LYS A 234 -10.50 -6.68 -1.86
N LEU A 235 -11.46 -5.86 -1.43
CA LEU A 235 -11.99 -5.92 -0.07
C LEU A 235 -12.64 -7.29 0.23
N LYS A 236 -13.29 -7.89 -0.77
CA LYS A 236 -13.97 -9.19 -0.64
C LYS A 236 -13.07 -10.33 -0.15
N HIS A 237 -11.75 -10.25 -0.35
CA HIS A 237 -10.82 -11.26 0.16
C HIS A 237 -10.69 -11.23 1.70
N PHE A 238 -11.01 -10.09 2.32
CA PHE A 238 -10.83 -9.85 3.75
C PHE A 238 -12.14 -9.85 4.54
N ILE A 239 -13.27 -9.72 3.85
CA ILE A 239 -14.60 -9.77 4.47
C ILE A 239 -14.90 -11.20 4.91
N GLY A 240 -15.41 -11.32 6.12
CA GLY A 240 -15.63 -12.57 6.81
C GLY A 240 -16.93 -12.59 7.58
N ALA A 241 -17.31 -13.75 8.13
CA ALA A 241 -18.52 -13.84 8.97
C ALA A 241 -18.45 -12.97 10.25
N GLN A 242 -17.24 -12.53 10.62
CA GLN A 242 -16.98 -11.84 11.88
C GLN A 242 -16.65 -10.35 11.77
N ASN A 243 -16.44 -9.81 10.57
CA ASN A 243 -16.14 -8.39 10.39
C ASN A 243 -17.02 -7.81 9.29
N THR A 244 -17.53 -6.60 9.51
CA THR A 244 -18.22 -5.87 8.44
C THR A 244 -17.23 -5.37 7.41
N ALA A 245 -17.72 -5.03 6.21
CA ALA A 245 -16.90 -4.44 5.16
C ALA A 245 -16.22 -3.14 5.61
N ASP A 246 -16.95 -2.29 6.33
CA ASP A 246 -16.46 -1.00 6.81
C ASP A 246 -15.39 -1.17 7.89
N GLU A 247 -15.55 -2.11 8.82
CA GLU A 247 -14.53 -2.43 9.83
C GLU A 247 -13.22 -2.89 9.19
N VAL A 248 -13.31 -3.78 8.19
CA VAL A 248 -12.13 -4.27 7.46
C VAL A 248 -11.50 -3.14 6.66
N LEU A 249 -12.30 -2.33 5.98
CA LEU A 249 -11.84 -1.18 5.22
C LEU A 249 -11.11 -0.16 6.11
N LEU A 250 -11.61 0.12 7.32
CA LEU A 250 -10.95 0.98 8.29
C LEU A 250 -9.61 0.39 8.76
N LYS A 251 -9.58 -0.91 9.08
CA LYS A 251 -8.34 -1.61 9.49
C LYS A 251 -7.30 -1.62 8.38
N LEU A 252 -7.71 -1.74 7.13
CA LEU A 252 -6.84 -1.81 5.95
C LEU A 252 -6.71 -0.48 5.21
N LEU A 253 -7.22 0.62 5.77
CA LEU A 253 -7.16 1.94 5.15
C LEU A 253 -5.75 2.38 4.74
N PRO A 254 -4.68 2.09 5.50
CA PRO A 254 -3.31 2.37 5.06
C PRO A 254 -2.96 1.66 3.75
N VAL A 255 -3.40 0.41 3.57
CA VAL A 255 -3.18 -0.35 2.32
C VAL A 255 -3.97 0.27 1.17
N VAL A 256 -5.22 0.66 1.41
CA VAL A 256 -6.08 1.30 0.40
C VAL A 256 -5.49 2.62 -0.10
N LYS A 257 -4.86 3.41 0.78
CA LYS A 257 -4.20 4.68 0.42
C LYS A 257 -3.00 4.48 -0.51
N GLU A 258 -2.29 3.38 -0.37
CA GLU A 258 -1.13 3.03 -1.21
C GLU A 258 -1.53 2.27 -2.49
N SER A 259 -2.77 1.76 -2.59
CA SER A 259 -3.26 1.05 -3.78
C SER A 259 -3.70 1.99 -4.91
N ARG A 260 -3.61 1.52 -6.15
CA ARG A 260 -4.13 2.21 -7.34
C ARG A 260 -5.58 1.84 -7.64
N PHE A 261 -5.96 0.60 -7.39
CA PHE A 261 -7.28 0.04 -7.67
C PHE A 261 -7.89 -0.48 -6.38
N ALA A 262 -9.08 -0.02 -6.03
CA ALA A 262 -9.85 -0.56 -4.91
C ALA A 262 -11.17 -1.15 -5.44
N TYR A 263 -11.30 -2.47 -5.32
CA TYR A 263 -12.52 -3.21 -5.69
C TYR A 263 -13.30 -3.58 -4.43
N LEU A 264 -14.47 -2.95 -4.27
CA LEU A 264 -15.37 -3.07 -3.13
C LEU A 264 -16.80 -3.43 -3.56
N SER A 265 -16.97 -3.95 -4.78
CA SER A 265 -18.29 -4.27 -5.32
C SER A 265 -18.98 -5.37 -4.51
N TYR A 266 -20.29 -5.18 -4.28
CA TYR A 266 -21.16 -6.08 -3.51
C TYR A 266 -20.60 -6.48 -2.14
N CYS A 267 -19.96 -5.54 -1.45
CA CYS A 267 -19.34 -5.77 -0.13
C CYS A 267 -20.25 -5.36 1.04
N GLY A 268 -21.32 -4.61 0.79
CA GLY A 268 -22.17 -4.05 1.85
C GLY A 268 -21.56 -2.81 2.51
N ILE A 269 -20.84 -1.99 1.73
CA ILE A 269 -20.28 -0.71 2.18
C ILE A 269 -21.41 0.24 2.61
N THR A 270 -21.27 0.86 3.77
CA THR A 270 -22.20 1.89 4.27
C THR A 270 -21.57 3.28 4.23
N ASP A 271 -22.23 4.27 4.82
CA ASP A 271 -21.72 5.64 4.95
C ASP A 271 -20.37 5.70 5.68
N GLU A 272 -20.13 4.82 6.65
CA GLU A 272 -18.85 4.74 7.36
C GLU A 272 -17.71 4.35 6.41
N GLY A 273 -17.93 3.34 5.56
CA GLY A 273 -16.96 2.96 4.52
C GLY A 273 -16.79 4.05 3.46
N CYS A 274 -17.85 4.75 3.06
CA CYS A 274 -17.75 5.92 2.18
C CYS A 274 -16.89 7.04 2.79
N ALA A 275 -17.04 7.32 4.09
CA ALA A 275 -16.21 8.31 4.78
C ALA A 275 -14.74 7.87 4.84
N ALA A 276 -14.47 6.58 5.04
CA ALA A 276 -13.11 6.02 5.00
C ALA A 276 -12.49 6.17 3.61
N LEU A 277 -13.22 5.82 2.54
CA LEU A 277 -12.77 6.01 1.16
C LEU A 277 -12.54 7.48 0.82
N ALA A 278 -13.43 8.37 1.26
CA ALA A 278 -13.24 9.81 1.09
C ALA A 278 -11.94 10.28 1.77
N SER A 279 -11.61 9.75 2.95
CA SER A 279 -10.32 10.01 3.60
C SER A 279 -9.13 9.44 2.82
N ALA A 280 -9.28 8.34 2.09
CA ALA A 280 -8.23 7.81 1.23
C ALA A 280 -8.05 8.68 -0.03
N LEU A 281 -9.13 9.17 -0.63
CA LEU A 281 -9.06 10.05 -1.79
C LEU A 281 -8.34 11.38 -1.48
N ARG A 282 -8.46 11.88 -0.25
CA ARG A 282 -7.78 13.07 0.25
C ARG A 282 -6.32 12.84 0.69
N SER A 283 -5.79 11.61 0.61
CA SER A 283 -4.41 11.37 1.01
C SER A 283 -3.42 12.13 0.12
N ASN A 284 -2.27 12.50 0.69
CA ASN A 284 -1.20 13.14 -0.05
C ASN A 284 0.12 12.38 0.22
N PRO A 285 0.66 11.64 -0.77
CA PRO A 285 0.11 11.44 -2.12
C PRO A 285 -1.20 10.62 -2.15
N SER A 286 -2.00 10.83 -3.19
CA SER A 286 -3.15 9.97 -3.52
C SER A 286 -2.76 9.02 -4.65
N HIS A 287 -2.70 7.72 -4.35
CA HIS A 287 -2.35 6.67 -5.32
C HIS A 287 -3.57 6.08 -6.02
N LEU A 288 -4.77 6.21 -5.44
CA LEU A 288 -6.00 5.69 -6.01
C LEU A 288 -6.30 6.32 -7.38
N ARG A 289 -6.56 5.45 -8.35
CA ARG A 289 -6.97 5.78 -9.73
C ARG A 289 -8.33 5.17 -10.06
N CYS A 290 -8.67 4.03 -9.46
CA CYS A 290 -9.94 3.37 -9.70
C CYS A 290 -10.58 2.92 -8.39
N VAL A 291 -11.86 3.23 -8.22
CA VAL A 291 -12.70 2.73 -7.12
C VAL A 291 -13.96 2.11 -7.71
N ASP A 292 -14.15 0.82 -7.45
CA ASP A 292 -15.37 0.08 -7.79
C ASP A 292 -16.22 -0.17 -6.55
N LEU A 293 -17.37 0.50 -6.49
CA LEU A 293 -18.38 0.38 -5.44
C LEU A 293 -19.67 -0.28 -5.93
N THR A 294 -19.67 -0.87 -7.12
CA THR A 294 -20.86 -1.44 -7.76
C THR A 294 -21.66 -2.33 -6.82
N GLY A 295 -22.97 -2.11 -6.73
CA GLY A 295 -23.88 -2.95 -5.96
C GLY A 295 -23.89 -2.71 -4.45
N ASN A 296 -23.27 -1.63 -3.94
CA ASN A 296 -23.42 -1.20 -2.55
C ASN A 296 -24.52 -0.13 -2.45
N ASN A 297 -25.50 -0.28 -1.57
CA ASN A 297 -26.62 0.68 -1.46
C ASN A 297 -26.21 1.96 -0.69
N LEU A 298 -25.48 2.86 -1.35
CA LEU A 298 -24.90 4.06 -0.76
C LEU A 298 -25.93 5.18 -0.55
N GLY A 299 -26.96 5.26 -1.39
CA GLY A 299 -27.93 6.35 -1.34
C GLY A 299 -27.31 7.73 -1.62
N ALA A 300 -28.00 8.79 -1.18
CA ALA A 300 -27.48 10.16 -1.30
C ALA A 300 -26.34 10.44 -0.31
N SER A 301 -26.44 9.95 0.93
CA SER A 301 -25.47 10.22 2.00
C SER A 301 -24.08 9.67 1.69
N GLY A 302 -23.98 8.40 1.26
CA GLY A 302 -22.71 7.81 0.86
C GLY A 302 -22.08 8.50 -0.34
N VAL A 303 -22.89 8.88 -1.34
CA VAL A 303 -22.41 9.61 -2.53
C VAL A 303 -21.93 11.02 -2.17
N ASN A 304 -22.60 11.71 -1.23
CA ASN A 304 -22.15 13.01 -0.73
C ASN A 304 -20.77 12.91 -0.06
N LEU A 305 -20.57 11.89 0.78
CA LEU A 305 -19.27 11.65 1.44
C LEU A 305 -18.16 11.39 0.42
N LEU A 306 -18.41 10.55 -0.59
CA LEU A 306 -17.44 10.31 -1.67
C LEU A 306 -17.15 11.58 -2.47
N SER A 307 -18.19 12.36 -2.76
CA SER A 307 -18.08 13.64 -3.47
C SER A 307 -17.20 14.63 -2.71
N ASP A 308 -17.27 14.66 -1.38
CA ASP A 308 -16.36 15.48 -0.56
C ASP A 308 -14.91 15.04 -0.63
N GLY A 309 -14.63 13.74 -0.84
CA GLY A 309 -13.30 13.26 -1.16
C GLY A 309 -12.83 13.68 -2.57
N LEU A 310 -13.73 13.66 -3.56
CA LEU A 310 -13.42 14.05 -4.94
C LEU A 310 -13.11 15.54 -5.11
N LYS A 311 -13.72 16.41 -4.29
CA LYS A 311 -13.47 17.86 -4.27
C LYS A 311 -12.02 18.22 -3.90
N ASP A 312 -11.31 17.33 -3.22
CA ASP A 312 -9.97 17.61 -2.72
C ASP A 312 -8.95 17.71 -3.88
N PRO A 313 -8.09 18.76 -3.91
CA PRO A 313 -7.14 18.96 -5.00
C PRO A 313 -6.04 17.88 -5.09
N HIS A 314 -5.82 17.12 -4.01
CA HIS A 314 -4.89 15.99 -4.00
C HIS A 314 -5.52 14.72 -4.57
N CYS A 315 -6.85 14.64 -4.70
CA CYS A 315 -7.51 13.50 -5.32
C CYS A 315 -7.08 13.35 -6.79
N LYS A 316 -6.72 12.12 -7.17
CA LYS A 316 -6.27 11.76 -8.52
C LYS A 316 -7.10 10.61 -9.12
N LEU A 317 -8.32 10.41 -8.63
CA LEU A 317 -9.19 9.33 -9.11
C LEU A 317 -9.58 9.56 -10.58
N GLU A 318 -9.43 8.53 -11.40
CA GLU A 318 -9.70 8.53 -12.84
C GLU A 318 -11.00 7.76 -13.16
N ASN A 319 -11.27 6.68 -12.44
CA ASN A 319 -12.41 5.79 -12.67
C ASN A 319 -13.24 5.62 -11.40
N LEU A 320 -14.55 5.88 -11.50
CA LEU A 320 -15.49 5.69 -10.40
C LEU A 320 -16.69 4.87 -10.87
N TRP A 321 -16.88 3.71 -10.24
CA TRP A 321 -17.99 2.81 -10.54
C TRP A 321 -18.98 2.83 -9.39
N LEU A 322 -20.17 3.35 -9.67
CA LEU A 322 -21.29 3.49 -8.74
C LEU A 322 -22.54 2.79 -9.30
N SER A 323 -22.36 1.74 -10.10
CA SER A 323 -23.49 1.05 -10.72
C SER A 323 -24.34 0.34 -9.65
N ASN A 324 -25.67 0.41 -9.74
CA ASN A 324 -26.60 -0.18 -8.77
C ASN A 324 -26.28 0.21 -7.31
N CYS A 325 -26.02 1.50 -7.06
CA CYS A 325 -25.65 2.01 -5.74
C CYS A 325 -26.73 2.84 -5.03
N GLY A 326 -27.93 2.93 -5.62
CA GLY A 326 -29.00 3.77 -5.09
C GLY A 326 -28.71 5.26 -5.22
N VAL A 327 -27.90 5.67 -6.21
CA VAL A 327 -27.61 7.08 -6.48
C VAL A 327 -28.92 7.81 -6.83
N THR A 328 -29.14 8.97 -6.20
CA THR A 328 -30.32 9.84 -6.38
C THR A 328 -29.93 11.13 -7.10
N ASP A 329 -30.90 11.98 -7.43
CA ASP A 329 -30.68 13.32 -7.98
C ASP A 329 -29.74 14.17 -7.09
N GLU A 330 -29.90 14.07 -5.77
CA GLU A 330 -29.02 14.74 -4.81
C GLU A 330 -27.56 14.23 -4.95
N GLY A 331 -27.38 12.91 -5.07
CA GLY A 331 -26.08 12.32 -5.34
C GLY A 331 -25.48 12.79 -6.68
N CYS A 332 -26.30 12.90 -7.74
CA CYS A 332 -25.87 13.49 -9.01
C CYS A 332 -25.43 14.95 -8.86
N ALA A 333 -26.17 15.76 -8.09
CA ALA A 333 -25.80 17.15 -7.82
C ALA A 333 -24.46 17.23 -7.07
N ALA A 334 -24.24 16.36 -6.08
CA ALA A 334 -22.99 16.30 -5.33
C ALA A 334 -21.80 15.88 -6.18
N LEU A 335 -21.95 14.85 -7.01
CA LEU A 335 -20.94 14.42 -7.98
C LEU A 335 -20.62 15.55 -8.97
N ALA A 336 -21.65 16.19 -9.52
CA ALA A 336 -21.46 17.32 -10.43
C ALA A 336 -20.73 18.50 -9.76
N SER A 337 -21.07 18.83 -8.52
CA SER A 337 -20.38 19.86 -7.74
C SER A 337 -18.92 19.51 -7.49
N ALA A 338 -18.63 18.25 -7.15
CA ALA A 338 -17.27 17.78 -6.91
C ALA A 338 -16.40 17.86 -8.17
N LEU A 339 -16.94 17.42 -9.31
CA LEU A 339 -16.22 17.44 -10.58
C LEU A 339 -16.03 18.84 -11.16
N ARG A 340 -16.87 19.82 -10.82
CA ARG A 340 -16.57 21.24 -11.11
C ARG A 340 -15.46 21.78 -10.22
N SER A 341 -15.39 21.34 -8.98
CA SER A 341 -14.42 21.82 -7.99
C SER A 341 -13.01 21.29 -8.24
N ASN A 342 -12.90 20.04 -8.70
CA ASN A 342 -11.64 19.38 -9.06
C ASN A 342 -11.74 18.70 -10.45
N PRO A 343 -11.73 19.49 -11.54
CA PRO A 343 -12.14 19.02 -12.87
C PRO A 343 -11.11 18.17 -13.62
N SER A 344 -9.87 18.03 -13.13
CA SER A 344 -8.76 17.53 -13.95
C SER A 344 -8.62 16.02 -14.05
N HIS A 345 -9.22 15.24 -13.15
CA HIS A 345 -8.80 13.84 -12.93
C HIS A 345 -9.80 12.78 -13.36
N LEU A 346 -11.08 12.90 -13.02
CA LEU A 346 -12.05 11.85 -13.32
C LEU A 346 -12.35 11.79 -14.83
N ARG A 347 -12.11 10.61 -15.42
CA ARG A 347 -12.31 10.32 -16.84
C ARG A 347 -13.54 9.45 -17.06
N ASP A 348 -13.75 8.46 -16.19
CA ASP A 348 -14.79 7.46 -16.39
C ASP A 348 -15.75 7.39 -15.20
N LEU A 349 -17.03 7.61 -15.48
CA LEU A 349 -18.10 7.58 -14.48
C LEU A 349 -19.19 6.57 -14.88
N TYR A 350 -19.33 5.51 -14.09
CA TYR A 350 -20.30 4.45 -14.33
C TYR A 350 -21.43 4.51 -13.31
N LEU A 351 -22.62 4.94 -13.75
CA LEU A 351 -23.82 5.15 -12.92
C LEU A 351 -24.98 4.22 -13.29
N SER A 352 -24.72 3.19 -14.09
CA SER A 352 -25.72 2.24 -14.58
C SER A 352 -26.58 1.63 -13.47
N ARG A 353 -27.85 1.35 -13.75
CA ARG A 353 -28.82 0.76 -12.81
C ARG A 353 -29.08 1.60 -11.56
N ASN A 354 -28.95 2.92 -11.66
CA ASN A 354 -29.45 3.85 -10.65
C ASN A 354 -30.66 4.60 -11.18
N LYS A 355 -31.70 4.81 -10.38
CA LYS A 355 -32.95 5.46 -10.82
C LYS A 355 -32.80 6.98 -10.84
N LEU A 356 -31.94 7.48 -11.72
CA LEU A 356 -31.62 8.91 -11.84
C LEU A 356 -32.74 9.71 -12.52
N GLY A 357 -33.47 9.08 -13.46
CA GLY A 357 -34.44 9.79 -14.29
C GLY A 357 -33.82 10.95 -15.08
N ASP A 358 -34.67 11.82 -15.62
CA ASP A 358 -34.21 12.96 -16.41
C ASP A 358 -33.62 14.08 -15.53
N SER A 359 -34.08 14.24 -14.29
CA SER A 359 -33.57 15.24 -13.34
C SER A 359 -32.10 15.01 -12.97
N GLY A 360 -31.73 13.77 -12.60
CA GLY A 360 -30.33 13.41 -12.36
C GLY A 360 -29.46 13.58 -13.62
N VAL A 361 -29.98 13.20 -14.79
CA VAL A 361 -29.27 13.37 -16.07
C VAL A 361 -29.09 14.84 -16.46
N ASN A 362 -30.06 15.71 -16.14
CA ASN A 362 -29.96 17.14 -16.38
C ASN A 362 -28.80 17.75 -15.57
N LEU A 363 -28.63 17.36 -14.30
CA LEU A 363 -27.52 17.79 -13.45
C LEU A 363 -26.15 17.36 -14.01
N LEU A 364 -26.05 16.12 -14.50
CA LEU A 364 -24.83 15.62 -15.15
C LEU A 364 -24.59 16.32 -16.51
N SER A 365 -25.65 16.59 -17.26
CA SER A 365 -25.57 17.33 -18.53
C SER A 365 -25.05 18.75 -18.30
N ASP A 366 -25.47 19.41 -17.22
CA ASP A 366 -24.96 20.74 -16.85
C ASP A 366 -23.48 20.72 -16.42
N LEU A 367 -22.97 19.59 -15.92
CA LEU A 367 -21.53 19.39 -15.73
C LEU A 367 -20.83 19.24 -17.08
N LEU A 368 -21.37 18.46 -18.01
CA LEU A 368 -20.76 18.24 -19.33
C LEU A 368 -20.67 19.51 -20.18
N LYS A 369 -21.51 20.52 -19.92
CA LYS A 369 -21.42 21.86 -20.51
C LYS A 369 -20.19 22.65 -20.03
N ASP A 370 -19.63 22.28 -18.87
CA ASP A 370 -18.46 22.95 -18.30
C ASP A 370 -17.22 22.69 -19.18
N PRO A 371 -16.51 23.73 -19.66
CA PRO A 371 -15.34 23.57 -20.51
C PRO A 371 -14.18 22.84 -19.84
N TYR A 372 -14.15 22.78 -18.50
CA TYR A 372 -13.12 22.09 -17.75
C TYR A 372 -13.44 20.63 -17.46
N CYS A 373 -14.68 20.18 -17.73
CA CYS A 373 -15.06 18.79 -17.51
C CYS A 373 -14.24 17.84 -18.42
N ASN A 374 -13.55 16.88 -17.80
CA ASN A 374 -12.67 15.93 -18.48
C ASN A 374 -13.26 14.53 -18.66
N LEU A 375 -14.56 14.33 -18.39
CA LEU A 375 -15.19 13.02 -18.55
C LEU A 375 -15.12 12.54 -20.01
N GLU A 376 -14.58 11.34 -20.20
CA GLU A 376 -14.47 10.62 -21.47
C GLU A 376 -15.53 9.53 -21.58
N THR A 377 -15.88 8.90 -20.45
CA THR A 377 -16.90 7.84 -20.41
C THR A 377 -18.01 8.17 -19.42
N LEU A 378 -19.26 8.08 -19.89
CA LEU A 378 -20.45 8.17 -19.04
C LEU A 378 -21.37 6.99 -19.31
N SER A 379 -21.58 6.16 -18.30
CA SER A 379 -22.48 5.01 -18.37
C SER A 379 -23.75 5.25 -17.58
N LEU A 380 -24.88 5.27 -18.28
CA LEU A 380 -26.23 5.51 -17.77
C LEU A 380 -27.18 4.38 -18.20
N TYR A 381 -26.68 3.14 -18.30
CA TYR A 381 -27.50 1.99 -18.65
C TYR A 381 -28.62 1.81 -17.62
N ASP A 382 -29.86 1.58 -18.06
CA ASP A 382 -31.04 1.37 -17.18
C ASP A 382 -31.12 2.42 -16.03
N CYS A 383 -31.11 3.70 -16.39
CA CYS A 383 -31.17 4.81 -15.43
C CYS A 383 -32.51 5.55 -15.41
N GLY A 384 -33.48 5.09 -16.20
CA GLY A 384 -34.78 5.73 -16.35
C GLY A 384 -34.75 7.00 -17.21
N VAL A 385 -33.76 7.12 -18.11
CA VAL A 385 -33.63 8.26 -19.02
C VAL A 385 -34.72 8.22 -20.08
N THR A 386 -35.32 9.38 -20.37
CA THR A 386 -36.31 9.55 -21.44
C THR A 386 -35.81 10.52 -22.52
N ASP A 387 -36.71 10.95 -23.41
CA ASP A 387 -36.43 11.98 -24.41
C ASP A 387 -35.92 13.28 -23.79
N GLU A 388 -36.38 13.64 -22.58
CA GLU A 388 -35.97 14.88 -21.91
C GLU A 388 -34.49 14.83 -21.49
N GLY A 389 -34.08 13.81 -20.73
CA GLY A 389 -32.69 13.64 -20.31
C GLY A 389 -31.76 13.42 -21.50
N CYS A 390 -32.22 12.69 -22.53
CA CYS A 390 -31.47 12.55 -23.77
C CYS A 390 -31.28 13.90 -24.49
N ALA A 391 -32.30 14.77 -24.48
CA ALA A 391 -32.20 16.11 -25.04
C ALA A 391 -31.18 16.98 -24.29
N ALA A 392 -31.15 16.89 -22.95
CA ALA A 392 -30.16 17.59 -22.14
C ALA A 392 -28.72 17.12 -22.44
N LEU A 393 -28.51 15.81 -22.55
CA LEU A 393 -27.21 15.25 -22.96
C LEU A 393 -26.81 15.73 -24.35
N ALA A 394 -27.72 15.64 -25.33
CA ALA A 394 -27.45 16.08 -26.70
C ALA A 394 -27.12 17.58 -26.76
N SER A 395 -27.83 18.41 -25.99
CA SER A 395 -27.55 19.85 -25.85
C SER A 395 -26.16 20.10 -25.26
N ALA A 396 -25.83 19.40 -24.17
CA ALA A 396 -24.52 19.52 -23.51
C ALA A 396 -23.38 19.21 -24.48
N LEU A 397 -23.46 18.07 -25.17
CA LEU A 397 -22.44 17.60 -26.12
C LEU A 397 -22.28 18.50 -27.36
N ARG A 398 -23.31 19.27 -27.74
CA ARG A 398 -23.21 20.31 -28.81
C ARG A 398 -22.61 21.62 -28.33
N SER A 399 -22.91 21.99 -27.08
CA SER A 399 -22.52 23.28 -26.50
C SER A 399 -21.03 23.34 -26.16
N ASN A 400 -20.54 22.28 -25.53
CA ASN A 400 -19.13 22.02 -25.32
C ASN A 400 -18.84 20.74 -26.10
N PRO A 401 -18.19 20.83 -27.30
CA PRO A 401 -17.85 19.64 -28.09
C PRO A 401 -16.89 18.78 -27.26
N SER A 402 -17.50 17.88 -26.51
CA SER A 402 -17.04 17.46 -25.19
C SER A 402 -15.76 16.64 -25.26
N HIS A 403 -15.18 16.35 -24.09
CA HIS A 403 -14.19 15.28 -23.96
C HIS A 403 -14.83 13.89 -24.02
N LEU A 404 -16.17 13.80 -23.97
CA LEU A 404 -16.90 12.55 -23.92
C LEU A 404 -16.75 11.79 -25.24
N ARG A 405 -16.20 10.58 -25.14
CA ARG A 405 -15.98 9.64 -26.23
C ARG A 405 -16.98 8.50 -26.17
N GLU A 406 -17.40 8.10 -24.97
CA GLU A 406 -18.23 6.93 -24.76
C GLU A 406 -19.48 7.29 -23.96
N LEU A 407 -20.64 7.06 -24.58
CA LEU A 407 -21.94 7.27 -23.94
C LEU A 407 -22.78 5.99 -24.03
N TYR A 408 -23.11 5.44 -22.86
CA TYR A 408 -23.93 4.25 -22.74
C TYR A 408 -25.31 4.60 -22.20
N LEU A 409 -26.34 4.46 -23.04
CA LEU A 409 -27.74 4.75 -22.73
C LEU A 409 -28.66 3.54 -22.93
N SER A 410 -28.10 2.35 -23.12
CA SER A 410 -28.84 1.10 -23.27
C SER A 410 -29.84 0.87 -22.13
N GLU A 411 -30.95 0.19 -22.42
CA GLU A 411 -32.06 -0.06 -21.48
C GLU A 411 -32.76 1.18 -20.90
N ASN A 412 -32.71 2.32 -21.60
CA ASN A 412 -33.53 3.50 -21.30
C ASN A 412 -34.69 3.66 -22.29
N LYS A 413 -35.78 4.34 -21.91
CA LYS A 413 -36.97 4.48 -22.78
C LYS A 413 -36.82 5.71 -23.67
N LEU A 414 -36.23 5.52 -24.85
CA LEU A 414 -35.97 6.61 -25.79
C LEU A 414 -36.97 6.59 -26.95
N GLY A 415 -37.63 7.72 -27.16
CA GLY A 415 -38.61 7.96 -28.21
C GLY A 415 -38.00 8.59 -29.46
N HIS A 416 -38.88 9.02 -30.36
CA HIS A 416 -38.50 9.62 -31.63
C HIS A 416 -37.77 10.96 -31.47
N THR A 417 -38.05 11.72 -30.40
CA THR A 417 -37.39 13.01 -30.14
C THR A 417 -35.91 12.79 -29.81
N ALA A 418 -35.62 11.85 -28.91
CA ALA A 418 -34.24 11.45 -28.59
C ALA A 418 -33.48 11.02 -29.85
N VAL A 419 -34.08 10.17 -30.68
CA VAL A 419 -33.47 9.70 -31.92
C VAL A 419 -33.09 10.85 -32.85
N ASN A 420 -33.98 11.81 -33.06
CA ASN A 420 -33.72 12.97 -33.92
C ASN A 420 -32.56 13.82 -33.37
N LEU A 421 -32.58 14.10 -32.06
CA LEU A 421 -31.54 14.90 -31.40
C LEU A 421 -30.17 14.23 -31.45
N LEU A 422 -30.13 12.91 -31.25
CA LEU A 422 -28.92 12.10 -31.39
C LEU A 422 -28.44 12.04 -32.85
N CYS A 423 -29.35 11.89 -33.83
CA CYS A 423 -28.98 11.94 -35.24
C CYS A 423 -28.31 13.27 -35.62
N ASP A 424 -28.89 14.38 -35.16
CA ASP A 424 -28.33 15.70 -35.39
C ASP A 424 -27.01 15.91 -34.65
N LEU A 425 -26.86 15.37 -33.43
CA LEU A 425 -25.59 15.37 -32.69
C LEU A 425 -24.51 14.59 -33.46
N LEU A 426 -24.83 13.41 -34.00
CA LEU A 426 -23.88 12.59 -34.76
C LEU A 426 -23.45 13.22 -36.09
N LYS A 427 -24.28 14.09 -36.67
CA LYS A 427 -23.96 14.88 -37.87
C LYS A 427 -23.13 16.14 -37.56
N ASP A 428 -23.07 16.58 -36.31
CA ASP A 428 -22.23 17.71 -35.91
C ASP A 428 -20.75 17.31 -35.98
N LEU A 429 -19.98 17.99 -36.84
CA LEU A 429 -18.55 17.71 -37.05
C LEU A 429 -17.69 17.92 -35.78
N ARG A 430 -18.22 18.64 -34.78
CA ARG A 430 -17.54 18.89 -33.51
C ARG A 430 -17.80 17.78 -32.49
N CYS A 431 -18.77 16.88 -32.74
CA CYS A 431 -19.06 15.76 -31.87
C CYS A 431 -17.86 14.83 -31.77
N LYS A 432 -17.42 14.52 -30.53
CA LYS A 432 -16.25 13.66 -30.28
C LYS A 432 -16.59 12.22 -29.93
N LEU A 433 -17.87 11.85 -29.87
CA LEU A 433 -18.29 10.49 -29.53
C LEU A 433 -17.69 9.46 -30.49
N GLU A 434 -17.04 8.46 -29.91
CA GLU A 434 -16.49 7.28 -30.56
C GLU A 434 -17.41 6.07 -30.38
N THR A 435 -18.12 6.00 -29.24
CA THR A 435 -19.05 4.92 -28.89
C THR A 435 -20.38 5.47 -28.40
N LEU A 436 -21.47 4.99 -29.00
CA LEU A 436 -22.84 5.25 -28.55
C LEU A 436 -23.61 3.93 -28.44
N SER A 437 -24.10 3.62 -27.26
CA SER A 437 -24.84 2.39 -26.99
C SER A 437 -26.29 2.68 -26.62
N LEU A 438 -27.23 2.17 -27.42
CA LEU A 438 -28.69 2.37 -27.31
C LEU A 438 -29.42 1.03 -27.48
N ASN A 439 -28.84 -0.07 -26.98
CA ASN A 439 -29.48 -1.38 -27.01
C ASN A 439 -30.76 -1.35 -26.17
N LYS A 440 -31.80 -2.04 -26.63
CA LYS A 440 -33.04 -2.24 -25.88
C LYS A 440 -33.64 -0.93 -25.36
N CYS A 441 -33.59 0.12 -26.18
CA CYS A 441 -34.11 1.45 -25.83
C CYS A 441 -35.55 1.68 -26.29
N GLY A 442 -36.19 0.67 -26.89
CA GLY A 442 -37.53 0.77 -27.46
C GLY A 442 -37.58 1.54 -28.79
N LEU A 443 -36.43 1.73 -29.45
CA LEU A 443 -36.34 2.45 -30.72
C LEU A 443 -37.12 1.71 -31.81
N THR A 444 -37.79 2.44 -32.68
CA THR A 444 -38.44 1.85 -33.85
C THR A 444 -37.41 1.49 -34.92
N ARG A 445 -37.74 0.55 -35.81
CA ARG A 445 -36.98 0.28 -37.04
C ARG A 445 -36.58 1.55 -37.82
N GLN A 446 -37.48 2.53 -37.93
CA GLN A 446 -37.18 3.80 -38.60
C GLN A 446 -36.15 4.61 -37.83
N GLY A 447 -36.25 4.66 -36.49
CA GLY A 447 -35.27 5.34 -35.66
C GLY A 447 -33.88 4.71 -35.73
N CYS A 448 -33.80 3.37 -35.70
CA CYS A 448 -32.54 2.64 -35.89
C CYS A 448 -31.91 2.92 -37.27
N ALA A 449 -32.73 2.95 -38.33
CA ALA A 449 -32.27 3.30 -39.68
C ALA A 449 -31.75 4.76 -39.75
N ALA A 450 -32.43 5.70 -39.08
CA ALA A 450 -32.01 7.09 -39.01
C ALA A 450 -30.66 7.24 -38.30
N LEU A 451 -30.45 6.60 -37.15
CA LEU A 451 -29.18 6.62 -36.41
C LEU A 451 -28.05 5.97 -37.21
N THR A 452 -28.32 4.85 -37.88
CA THR A 452 -27.35 4.18 -38.76
C THR A 452 -26.95 5.07 -39.93
N SER A 453 -27.89 5.84 -40.48
CA SER A 453 -27.62 6.83 -41.53
C SER A 453 -26.77 7.99 -40.98
N ALA A 454 -27.15 8.54 -39.82
CA ALA A 454 -26.44 9.64 -39.17
C ALA A 454 -25.00 9.27 -38.80
N ARG A 455 -24.77 8.04 -38.36
CA ARG A 455 -23.43 7.48 -38.12
C ARG A 455 -22.50 7.65 -39.33
N LYS A 456 -22.99 7.48 -40.56
CA LYS A 456 -22.17 7.66 -41.79
C LYS A 456 -21.67 9.09 -41.97
N SER A 457 -22.36 10.06 -41.37
CA SER A 457 -21.98 11.48 -41.39
C SER A 457 -21.05 11.85 -40.23
N SER A 458 -20.92 10.98 -39.22
CA SER A 458 -20.01 11.20 -38.10
C SER A 458 -18.56 10.97 -38.53
N SER A 459 -17.68 11.88 -38.15
CA SER A 459 -16.24 11.77 -38.42
C SER A 459 -15.50 10.88 -37.41
N ARG A 460 -16.13 10.55 -36.26
CA ARG A 460 -15.47 9.90 -35.12
C ARG A 460 -16.17 8.67 -34.57
N LEU A 461 -17.48 8.51 -34.77
CA LEU A 461 -18.22 7.39 -34.20
C LEU A 461 -17.78 6.06 -34.82
N ARG A 462 -17.12 5.21 -34.02
CA ARG A 462 -16.62 3.88 -34.40
C ARG A 462 -17.64 2.80 -34.08
N GLU A 463 -18.30 2.92 -32.94
CA GLU A 463 -19.23 1.91 -32.43
C GLU A 463 -20.62 2.51 -32.17
N LEU A 464 -21.64 1.88 -32.77
CA LEU A 464 -23.04 2.23 -32.56
C LEU A 464 -23.81 0.93 -32.28
N ASN A 465 -24.24 0.75 -31.04
CA ASN A 465 -24.95 -0.45 -30.60
C ASN A 465 -26.46 -0.18 -30.53
N LEU A 466 -27.23 -0.93 -31.33
CA LEU A 466 -28.69 -0.80 -31.47
C LEU A 466 -29.42 -2.14 -31.30
N PHE A 467 -28.80 -3.12 -30.67
CA PHE A 467 -29.34 -4.47 -30.49
C PHE A 467 -30.65 -4.45 -29.67
N GLU A 468 -31.52 -5.42 -29.91
CA GLU A 468 -32.76 -5.63 -29.14
C GLU A 468 -33.74 -4.42 -29.14
N ASN A 469 -33.73 -3.61 -30.20
CA ASN A 469 -34.76 -2.58 -30.46
C ASN A 469 -35.90 -3.12 -31.37
N ASN A 470 -37.02 -2.40 -31.43
CA ASN A 470 -38.31 -2.84 -32.01
C ASN A 470 -38.36 -2.89 -33.55
#